data_AF-A0A1Z4UYR2-F1
#
_entry.id   AF-A0A1Z4UYR2-F1
#
_cell.length_a   1.000
_cell.length_b   1.000
_cell.length_c   1.000
_cell.angle_alpha   90.00
_cell.angle_beta   90.00
_cell.angle_gamma   90.00
#
_symmetry.space_group_name_H-M   'P 1'
#
loop_
_entity.id
_entity.type
_entity.pdbx_description
1 polymer ?
#
loop_
_entity_poly.entity_id
_entity_poly.type
_entity_poly.pdbx_seq_one_letter_code
_entity_poly.pdbx_strand_id
1 'polypeptide(L)' 'MRLKRWESPRREGRNDKGRGGSARKRQLKKQRQMLRQKLKENHKPNDHHNNNQGESSTSPYFLAFFPQ' A
#
# COMPACT_ATOMS: atom_id res chain seq x y z
N MET A 1 -15.71 36.65 -21.93
CA MET A 1 -14.74 37.14 -20.93
C MET A 1 -13.46 36.30 -21.02
N ARG A 2 -12.28 36.92 -21.11
CA ARG A 2 -10.99 36.20 -21.10
C ARG A 2 -10.50 36.13 -19.65
N LEU A 3 -10.27 34.93 -19.11
CA LEU A 3 -9.75 34.74 -17.76
C LEU A 3 -8.34 35.33 -17.64
N LYS A 4 -8.00 35.90 -16.48
CA LYS A 4 -6.66 36.41 -16.23
C LYS A 4 -5.63 35.26 -16.24
N ARG A 5 -4.37 35.55 -16.58
CA ARG A 5 -3.29 34.55 -16.66
C ARG A 5 -3.08 33.77 -15.35
N TRP A 6 -3.39 34.37 -14.21
CA TRP A 6 -3.31 33.73 -12.89
C TRP A 6 -4.58 32.97 -12.49
N GLU A 7 -5.65 33.16 -13.26
CA GLU A 7 -7.01 32.65 -13.06
C GLU A 7 -7.30 31.48 -14.01
N SER A 8 -6.50 31.32 -15.07
CA SER A 8 -6.53 30.13 -15.93
C SER A 8 -6.22 28.88 -15.09
N PRO A 9 -7.04 27.80 -15.19
CA PRO A 9 -6.80 26.55 -14.48
C PRO A 9 -5.35 26.10 -14.68
N ARG A 10 -4.58 26.17 -13.59
CA ARG A 10 -3.17 25.77 -13.60
C ARG A 10 -3.12 24.30 -14.00
N ARG A 11 -2.30 23.97 -15.01
CA ARG A 11 -2.18 22.59 -15.54
C ARG A 11 -1.99 21.60 -14.38
N GLU A 12 -2.76 20.52 -14.42
CA GLU A 12 -2.62 19.40 -13.48
C GLU A 12 -1.17 18.87 -13.53
N GLY A 13 -0.63 18.50 -12.37
CA GLY A 13 0.69 17.88 -12.26
C GLY A 13 1.89 18.80 -11.98
N ARG A 14 1.71 20.13 -11.90
CA ARG A 14 2.78 21.05 -11.45
C ARG A 14 3.30 20.73 -10.04
N ASN A 15 2.44 20.15 -9.21
CA ASN A 15 2.66 19.90 -7.78
C ASN A 15 3.23 18.50 -7.52
N ASP A 16 3.37 17.67 -8.55
CA ASP A 16 3.76 16.26 -8.40
C ASP A 16 5.27 16.05 -8.27
N LYS A 17 6.03 17.12 -8.53
CA LYS A 17 7.49 17.19 -8.40
C LYS A 17 7.87 17.95 -7.12
N GLY A 18 8.98 17.56 -6.50
CA GLY A 18 9.50 18.18 -5.28
C GLY A 18 8.90 17.63 -3.98
N ARG A 19 9.25 18.27 -2.86
CA ARG A 19 8.96 17.77 -1.50
C ARG A 19 7.45 17.65 -1.22
N GLY A 20 6.66 18.62 -1.67
CA GLY A 20 5.20 18.64 -1.52
C GLY A 20 4.50 17.52 -2.30
N GLY A 21 4.91 17.27 -3.55
CA GLY A 21 4.38 16.19 -4.37
C GLY A 21 4.71 14.80 -3.82
N SER A 22 5.95 14.60 -3.39
CA SER A 22 6.38 13.34 -2.75
C SER A 22 5.66 13.09 -1.41
N ALA A 23 5.45 14.12 -0.60
CA ALA A 23 4.68 14.00 0.64
C ALA A 23 3.22 13.59 0.38
N ARG A 24 2.57 14.23 -0.60
CA ARG A 24 1.20 13.88 -1.01
C ARG A 24 1.09 12.45 -1.53
N LYS A 25 2.04 12.01 -2.36
CA LYS A 25 2.11 10.62 -2.85
C LYS A 25 2.25 9.61 -1.69
N ARG A 26 3.08 9.94 -0.67
CA ARG A 26 3.22 9.10 0.54
C ARG A 26 1.92 9.02 1.34
N GLN A 27 1.21 10.14 1.50
CA GLN A 27 -0.08 10.16 2.20
C GLN A 27 -1.12 9.27 1.50
N LEU A 28 -1.23 9.38 0.17
CA LEU A 28 -2.13 8.53 -0.63
C LEU A 28 -1.75 7.05 -0.53
N LYS A 29 -0.45 6.72 -0.56
CA LYS A 29 0.02 5.34 -0.36
C LYS A 29 -0.39 4.80 1.01
N LYS A 30 -0.24 5.60 2.07
CA LYS A 30 -0.64 5.22 3.44
C LYS A 30 -2.14 4.97 3.53
N GLN A 31 -2.96 5.85 2.97
CA GLN A 31 -4.42 5.66 2.92
C GLN A 31 -4.81 4.36 2.21
N ARG A 32 -4.22 4.10 1.04
CA ARG A 32 -4.46 2.85 0.29
C ARG A 32 -4.03 1.60 1.07
N GLN A 33 -2.89 1.66 1.76
CA GLN A 33 -2.42 0.54 2.57
C GLN A 33 -3.36 0.25 3.75
N MET A 34 -3.82 1.29 4.45
CA MET A 34 -4.80 1.12 5.52
C MET A 34 -6.11 0.52 5.00
N LEU A 35 -6.59 0.99 3.84
CA LEU A 35 -7.79 0.42 3.21
C LEU A 35 -7.61 -1.08 2.91
N ARG A 36 -6.45 -1.47 2.34
CA ARG A 36 -6.13 -2.88 2.10
C ARG A 36 -6.12 -3.72 3.37
N GLN A 37 -5.57 -3.18 4.46
CA GLN A 37 -5.54 -3.88 5.76
C GLN A 37 -6.96 -4.08 6.28
N LYS A 38 -7.79 -3.02 6.29
CA LYS A 38 -9.20 -3.11 6.70
C LYS A 38 -9.97 -4.14 5.88
N LEU A 39 -9.82 -4.13 4.55
CA LEU A 39 -10.50 -5.10 3.69
C LEU A 39 -10.04 -6.52 3.98
N LYS A 40 -8.73 -6.75 4.18
CA LYS A 40 -8.20 -8.07 4.54
C LYS A 40 -8.66 -8.54 5.92
N GLU A 41 -8.74 -7.64 6.90
CA GLU A 41 -9.18 -7.94 8.26
C GLU A 41 -10.62 -8.45 8.28
N ASN A 42 -11.51 -7.84 7.48
CA ASN A 42 -12.89 -8.33 7.32
C ASN A 42 -12.99 -9.74 6.72
N HIS A 43 -11.94 -10.22 6.04
CA HIS A 43 -11.89 -11.55 5.42
C HIS A 43 -11.04 -12.55 6.21
N LYS A 44 -10.45 -12.16 7.34
CA LYS A 44 -9.78 -13.12 8.21
C LYS A 44 -10.84 -13.79 9.10
N PRO A 45 -10.97 -15.14 9.09
CA PRO A 45 -11.64 -15.79 10.20
C PRO A 45 -10.90 -15.38 11.49
N ASN A 46 -11.66 -15.14 12.57
CA ASN A 46 -11.11 -14.81 13.87
C ASN A 46 -10.33 -16.00 14.44
N ASP A 47 -9.15 -16.27 13.90
CA ASP A 47 -8.22 -17.25 14.44
C ASP A 47 -7.45 -16.60 15.60
N HIS A 48 -8.16 -16.27 16.68
CA HIS A 48 -7.56 -16.16 18.00
C HIS A 48 -7.23 -17.59 18.50
N HIS A 49 -6.33 -18.29 17.81
CA HIS A 49 -5.71 -19.50 18.32
C HIS A 49 -4.53 -19.09 19.22
N ASN A 50 -4.82 -18.94 20.51
CA ASN A 50 -3.80 -19.03 21.56
C ASN A 50 -3.31 -20.48 21.59
N ASN A 51 -2.33 -20.84 20.77
CA ASN A 51 -1.64 -22.12 20.88
C ASN A 51 -0.13 -21.88 20.98
N ASN A 52 0.36 -22.24 22.17
CA ASN A 52 1.71 -22.23 22.70
C ASN A 52 2.72 -23.04 21.86
N GLN A 53 3.98 -23.03 22.32
CA GLN A 53 5.05 -24.00 22.01
C GLN A 53 5.68 -23.79 20.64
N GLY A 54 6.98 -23.51 20.57
CA GLY A 54 8.00 -24.51 20.85
C GLY A 54 8.33 -25.19 19.52
N GLU A 55 9.40 -24.73 18.89
CA GLU A 55 10.26 -25.42 17.91
C GLU A 55 9.65 -26.57 17.08
N SER A 56 9.59 -26.40 15.75
CA SER A 56 10.15 -27.39 14.80
C SER A 56 9.93 -26.97 13.34
N SER A 57 11.07 -26.79 12.65
CA SER A 57 11.31 -27.11 11.23
C SER A 57 10.13 -27.03 10.25
N THR A 58 9.93 -25.85 9.63
CA THR A 58 9.23 -25.76 8.35
C THR A 58 10.04 -24.89 7.38
N SER A 59 11.17 -25.45 6.92
CA SER A 59 11.82 -24.98 5.70
C SER A 59 10.82 -25.09 4.55
N PRO A 60 10.66 -24.08 3.67
CA PRO A 60 9.65 -24.12 2.63
C PRO A 60 10.04 -25.16 1.57
N TYR A 61 9.36 -26.31 1.59
CA TYR A 61 9.43 -27.36 0.57
C TYR A 61 9.10 -26.87 -0.86
N PHE A 62 8.67 -25.61 -1.02
CA PHE A 62 8.43 -24.96 -2.31
C PHE A 62 9.69 -24.69 -3.14
N LEU A 63 10.90 -24.76 -2.57
CA LEU A 63 12.15 -24.61 -3.33
C LEU A 63 12.70 -25.93 -3.90
N ALA A 64 12.02 -27.07 -3.69
CA ALA A 64 12.61 -28.39 -3.92
C ALA A 64 12.44 -28.97 -5.34
N PHE A 65 11.71 -28.33 -6.27
CA PHE A 65 11.51 -28.89 -7.61
C PHE A 65 11.57 -27.83 -8.72
N PHE A 66 12.77 -27.63 -9.27
CA PHE A 66 12.97 -27.12 -10.62
C PHE A 66 13.59 -28.24 -11.46
N PRO A 67 12.85 -28.91 -12.35
CA PRO A 67 13.47 -29.73 -13.39
C PRO A 67 14.04 -28.81 -14.48
N GLN A 68 15.25 -29.16 -14.94
CA GLN A 68 16.00 -28.49 -16.01
C GLN A 68 15.53 -28.89 -17.40
#